data_AF-A0A8A8D6N1-F1
#
_entry.id   AF-A0A8A8D6N1-F1
#
_cell.length_a   1.000
_cell.length_b   1.000
_cell.length_c   1.000
_cell.angle_alpha   90.00
_cell.angle_beta   90.00
_cell.angle_gamma   90.00
#
_symmetry.space_group_name_H-M   'P 1'
#
loop_
_entity.id
_entity.type
_entity.pdbx_description
1 polymer ?
#
loop_
_entity_poly.entity_id
_entity_poly.type
_entity_poly.pdbx_seq_one_letter_code
_entity_poly.pdbx_strand_id
1 'polypeptide(L)'
;MHVALASVGAAAAHAAHAASSASCDAQLTQLIVPALRQTAFDRQAIHAEPAALTGQPDGVQGVRLFVTPDRPGTPNRDATIGWVTLDTHALRALDVTRDPDQPDVLKIDRHALSRYVSTCVAPPAASARTDAAPHGAVDCDALNRLAQARGDRVPGSDAGRVVTGKGRLPFFVAPDDACRIDGLFIVEHDHVDARTEYGRFTAVTYLNPRTHGMADGWVPSARLRPDGTGIAPRQP
;
A
#
# COMPACT_ATOMS: atom_id res chain seq x y z
N MET A 1 50.40 -6.24 24.18
CA MET A 1 49.02 -6.72 24.37
C MET A 1 48.07 -5.64 23.89
N HIS A 2 47.53 -5.75 22.68
CA HIS A 2 46.54 -4.81 22.17
C HIS A 2 45.15 -5.37 22.42
N VAL A 3 44.34 -4.60 23.15
CA VAL A 3 42.97 -4.93 23.53
C VAL A 3 42.07 -4.80 22.30
N ALA A 4 41.38 -5.88 21.95
CA ALA A 4 40.29 -5.86 20.98
C ALA A 4 39.05 -5.23 21.64
N LEU A 5 38.57 -4.11 21.09
CA LEU A 5 37.27 -3.54 21.44
C LEU A 5 36.22 -4.07 20.45
N ALA A 6 35.31 -4.87 21.00
CA ALA A 6 34.23 -5.55 20.28
C ALA A 6 33.16 -4.56 19.77
N SER A 7 32.78 -4.72 18.51
CA SER A 7 31.61 -4.09 17.90
C SER A 7 30.33 -4.80 18.35
N VAL A 8 29.69 -4.29 19.41
CA VAL A 8 28.33 -4.68 19.85
C VAL A 8 27.44 -3.44 19.80
N GLY A 9 26.95 -3.07 18.61
CA GLY A 9 26.14 -1.85 18.45
C GLY A 9 24.98 -1.97 17.47
N ALA A 10 25.10 -2.81 16.43
CA ALA A 10 24.09 -2.87 15.37
C ALA A 10 22.79 -3.59 15.79
N ALA A 11 22.87 -4.69 16.54
CA ALA A 11 21.68 -5.51 16.85
C ALA A 11 20.66 -4.81 17.77
N ALA A 12 21.11 -3.99 18.71
CA ALA A 12 20.24 -3.29 19.66
C ALA A 12 19.43 -2.16 19.00
N ALA A 13 19.99 -1.48 18.01
CA ALA A 13 19.32 -0.40 17.28
C ALA A 13 18.18 -0.93 16.39
N HIS A 14 18.35 -2.10 15.76
CA HIS A 14 17.33 -2.72 14.93
C HIS A 14 16.13 -3.22 15.75
N ALA A 15 16.38 -3.80 16.93
CA ALA A 15 15.33 -4.25 17.84
C ALA A 15 14.49 -3.09 18.40
N ALA A 16 15.13 -1.96 18.73
CA ALA A 16 14.44 -0.76 19.20
C ALA A 16 13.56 -0.12 18.10
N HIS A 17 14.04 -0.14 16.84
CA HIS A 17 13.28 0.40 15.72
C HIS A 17 12.03 -0.44 15.39
N ALA A 18 12.16 -1.77 15.37
CA ALA A 18 11.02 -2.67 15.17
C ALA A 18 9.99 -2.61 16.32
N ALA A 19 10.44 -2.42 17.56
CA ALA A 19 9.55 -2.18 18.69
C ALA A 19 8.82 -0.83 18.59
N SER A 20 9.49 0.20 18.08
CA SER A 20 8.88 1.51 17.86
C SER A 20 7.85 1.51 16.72
N SER A 21 8.12 0.82 15.61
CA SER A 21 7.15 0.68 14.52
C SER A 21 5.90 -0.08 14.96
N ALA A 22 6.07 -1.22 15.66
CA ALA A 22 4.94 -1.96 16.23
C ALA A 22 4.11 -1.12 17.22
N SER A 23 4.74 -0.21 17.96
CA SER A 23 4.04 0.72 18.84
C SER A 23 3.28 1.82 18.09
N CYS A 24 3.80 2.27 16.94
CA CYS A 24 3.16 3.25 16.08
C CYS A 24 1.95 2.64 15.35
N ASP A 25 2.07 1.41 14.85
CA ASP A 25 0.97 0.69 14.20
C ASP A 25 -0.17 0.44 15.21
N ALA A 26 0.17 0.08 16.45
CA ALA A 26 -0.82 -0.08 17.52
C ALA A 26 -1.54 1.25 17.85
N GLN A 27 -0.80 2.36 17.96
CA GLN A 27 -1.39 3.69 18.18
C GLN A 27 -2.30 4.10 17.02
N LEU A 28 -1.86 3.84 15.79
CA LEU A 28 -2.61 4.16 14.57
C LEU A 28 -3.89 3.33 14.47
N THR A 29 -3.81 2.05 14.79
CA THR A 29 -4.95 1.13 14.86
C THR A 29 -5.97 1.60 15.88
N GLN A 30 -5.54 1.95 17.09
CA GLN A 30 -6.41 2.47 18.16
C GLN A 30 -7.07 3.81 17.78
N LEU A 31 -6.39 4.64 16.99
CA LEU A 31 -6.91 5.92 16.54
C LEU A 31 -7.97 5.78 15.45
N ILE A 32 -7.71 4.95 14.44
CA ILE A 32 -8.48 4.92 13.19
C ILE A 32 -9.64 3.92 13.26
N VAL A 33 -9.38 2.69 13.71
CA VAL A 33 -10.34 1.58 13.61
C VAL A 33 -11.67 1.84 14.33
N PRO A 34 -11.70 2.47 15.52
CA PRO A 34 -12.96 2.83 16.17
C PRO A 34 -13.78 3.88 15.39
N ALA A 35 -13.13 4.72 14.59
CA ALA A 35 -13.76 5.81 13.86
C ALA A 35 -14.35 5.39 12.50
N LEU A 36 -14.01 4.20 11.99
CA LEU A 36 -14.53 3.67 10.72
C LEU A 36 -16.06 3.57 10.79
N ARG A 37 -16.79 4.10 9.80
CA ARG A 37 -18.26 4.12 9.82
C ARG A 37 -18.88 2.76 9.52
N GLN A 38 -18.29 2.03 8.57
CA GLN A 38 -18.74 0.72 8.14
C GLN A 38 -17.51 -0.18 7.97
N THR A 39 -17.57 -1.40 8.49
CA THR A 39 -16.50 -2.38 8.33
C THR A 39 -17.11 -3.70 7.86
N ALA A 40 -16.54 -4.29 6.81
CA ALA A 40 -16.91 -5.63 6.34
C ALA A 40 -16.33 -6.74 7.24
N PHE A 41 -15.38 -6.39 8.11
CA PHE A 41 -14.68 -7.27 9.03
C PHE A 41 -14.92 -6.85 10.48
N ASP A 42 -14.67 -7.78 11.41
CA ASP A 42 -14.62 -7.47 12.84
C ASP A 42 -13.52 -6.43 13.09
N ARG A 43 -13.86 -5.34 13.77
CA ARG A 43 -12.94 -4.26 14.11
C ARG A 43 -11.72 -4.76 14.89
N GLN A 44 -11.88 -5.81 15.70
CA GLN A 44 -10.78 -6.39 16.47
C GLN A 44 -9.72 -7.06 15.58
N ALA A 45 -10.10 -7.49 14.38
CA ALA A 45 -9.21 -8.10 13.40
C ALA A 45 -8.58 -7.07 12.45
N ILE A 46 -8.99 -5.80 12.52
CA ILE A 46 -8.49 -4.74 11.64
C ILE A 46 -7.27 -4.09 12.28
N HIS A 47 -6.19 -4.01 11.51
CA HIS A 47 -4.96 -3.33 11.83
C HIS A 47 -4.75 -2.17 10.87
N ALA A 48 -4.06 -1.13 11.35
CA ALA A 48 -3.68 0.03 10.57
C ALA A 48 -2.16 0.23 10.66
N GLU A 49 -1.51 0.42 9.52
CA GLU A 49 -0.08 0.70 9.44
C GLU A 49 0.18 1.86 8.46
N PRO A 50 1.24 2.66 8.67
CA PRO A 50 1.68 3.64 7.70
C PRO A 50 2.00 2.95 6.38
N ALA A 51 1.50 3.51 5.29
CA ALA A 51 1.78 2.98 3.97
C ALA A 51 1.86 4.11 2.96
N ALA A 52 2.78 4.00 2.01
CA ALA A 52 2.90 4.99 0.96
C ALA A 52 1.65 4.96 0.08
N LEU A 53 0.94 6.08 0.03
CA LEU A 53 0.03 6.38 -1.06
C LEU A 53 0.74 7.38 -2.00
N THR A 54 0.43 7.33 -3.29
CA THR A 54 1.01 8.22 -4.30
C THR A 54 0.07 9.37 -4.64
N GLY A 55 0.63 10.57 -4.84
CA GLY A 55 -0.14 11.76 -5.28
C GLY A 55 -0.74 12.58 -4.14
N GLN A 56 -0.40 12.28 -2.89
CA GLN A 56 -0.80 13.03 -1.71
C GLN A 56 -0.10 14.39 -1.67
N PRO A 57 -0.82 15.45 -1.26
CA PRO A 57 -0.19 16.70 -0.90
C PRO A 57 0.86 16.50 0.21
N ASP A 58 1.83 17.41 0.27
CA ASP A 58 2.78 17.46 1.38
C ASP A 58 2.04 17.48 2.73
N GLY A 59 2.53 16.66 3.67
CA GLY A 59 1.90 16.52 4.99
C GLY A 59 0.69 15.59 5.04
N VAL A 60 0.30 14.97 3.93
CA VAL A 60 -0.71 13.90 3.89
C VAL A 60 -0.03 12.54 3.77
N GLN A 61 -0.25 11.67 4.75
CA GLN A 61 0.28 10.30 4.77
C GLN A 61 -0.80 9.28 4.43
N GLY A 62 -0.39 8.16 3.83
CA GLY A 62 -1.27 7.01 3.65
C GLY A 62 -1.23 6.05 4.83
N VAL A 63 -2.36 5.38 5.04
CA VAL A 63 -2.52 4.33 6.04
C VAL A 63 -3.24 3.17 5.40
N ARG A 64 -2.65 1.98 5.49
CA ARG A 64 -3.24 0.73 5.01
C ARG A 64 -4.07 0.12 6.13
N LEU A 65 -5.33 -0.22 5.84
CA LEU A 65 -6.16 -1.05 6.70
C LEU A 65 -6.05 -2.50 6.24
N PHE A 66 -5.78 -3.43 7.14
CA PHE A 66 -5.65 -4.85 6.80
C PHE A 66 -6.16 -5.78 7.89
N VAL A 67 -6.42 -7.03 7.53
CA VAL A 67 -6.75 -8.12 8.45
C VAL A 67 -5.78 -9.29 8.26
N THR A 68 -5.47 -10.01 9.32
CA THR A 68 -4.66 -11.24 9.25
C THR A 68 -5.60 -12.45 9.36
N PRO A 69 -5.72 -13.31 8.33
CA PRO A 69 -6.64 -14.46 8.37
C PRO A 69 -6.22 -15.55 9.38
N ASP A 70 -7.18 -16.08 10.14
CA ASP A 70 -6.98 -17.05 11.24
C ASP A 70 -6.73 -18.53 10.83
N ARG A 71 -6.25 -18.86 9.62
CA ARG A 71 -6.12 -20.28 9.20
C ARG A 71 -4.70 -20.83 9.28
N PRO A 72 -4.40 -21.84 10.12
CA PRO A 72 -3.13 -22.55 10.09
C PRO A 72 -2.98 -23.36 8.77
N GLY A 73 -1.83 -23.26 8.10
CA GLY A 73 -1.47 -24.14 6.98
C GLY A 73 -1.58 -23.56 5.57
N THR A 74 -2.06 -22.33 5.41
CA THR A 74 -1.85 -21.52 4.21
C THR A 74 -0.89 -20.37 4.54
N PRO A 75 0.04 -19.98 3.66
CA PRO A 75 0.85 -18.78 3.89
C PRO A 75 -0.08 -17.55 3.84
N ASN A 76 -0.65 -17.20 5.00
CA ASN A 76 -1.53 -16.07 5.19
C ASN A 76 -0.68 -14.81 5.07
N ARG A 77 -0.90 -14.03 4.00
CA ARG A 77 -0.49 -12.64 3.96
C ARG A 77 -1.64 -11.78 4.46
N ASP A 78 -1.29 -10.66 5.09
CA ASP A 78 -2.24 -9.62 5.43
C ASP A 78 -3.10 -9.24 4.23
N ALA A 79 -4.42 -9.23 4.42
CA ALA A 79 -5.35 -8.81 3.40
C ALA A 79 -5.64 -7.33 3.58
N THR A 80 -5.23 -6.49 2.62
CA THR A 80 -5.62 -5.08 2.60
C THR A 80 -7.12 -4.96 2.37
N ILE A 81 -7.80 -4.25 3.26
CA ILE A 81 -9.25 -4.06 3.24
C ILE A 81 -9.66 -2.61 3.00
N GLY A 82 -8.70 -1.68 3.03
CA GLY A 82 -8.99 -0.28 2.82
C GLY A 82 -7.80 0.65 3.04
N TRP A 83 -8.06 1.93 2.85
CA TRP A 83 -7.08 3.00 2.90
C TRP A 83 -7.63 4.23 3.61
N VAL A 84 -6.78 4.85 4.41
CA VAL A 84 -7.05 6.13 5.06
C VAL A 84 -5.94 7.10 4.70
N THR A 85 -6.29 8.36 4.44
CA THR A 85 -5.32 9.44 4.39
C THR A 85 -5.31 10.20 5.71
N LEU A 86 -4.11 10.49 6.21
CA LEU A 86 -3.87 11.29 7.41
C LEU A 86 -3.25 12.62 7.01
N ASP A 87 -4.02 13.70 7.15
CA ASP A 87 -3.49 15.05 7.07
C ASP A 87 -2.88 15.41 8.43
N THR A 88 -1.55 15.43 8.47
CA THR A 88 -0.75 15.70 9.66
C THR A 88 -0.72 17.18 10.04
N HIS A 89 -1.04 18.08 9.10
CA HIS A 89 -1.11 19.52 9.34
C HIS A 89 -2.50 19.92 9.87
N ALA A 90 -3.56 19.47 9.20
CA ALA A 90 -4.93 19.73 9.60
C ALA A 90 -5.41 18.82 10.75
N LEU A 91 -4.64 17.79 11.09
CA LEU A 91 -4.98 16.74 12.05
C LEU A 91 -6.33 16.10 11.73
N ARG A 92 -6.44 15.58 10.50
CA ARG A 92 -7.65 14.93 9.98
C ARG A 92 -7.33 13.56 9.41
N ALA A 93 -8.30 12.66 9.50
CA ALA A 93 -8.27 11.36 8.85
C ALA A 93 -9.46 11.24 7.89
N LEU A 94 -9.20 10.78 6.67
CA LEU A 94 -10.21 10.55 5.64
C LEU A 94 -10.15 9.10 5.19
N ASP A 95 -11.26 8.38 5.29
CA ASP A 95 -11.39 7.04 4.74
C ASP A 95 -11.68 7.14 3.25
N VAL A 96 -10.74 6.65 2.45
CA VAL A 96 -10.77 6.68 0.99
C VAL A 96 -11.05 5.29 0.41
N THR A 97 -11.45 4.33 1.25
CA THR A 97 -11.66 2.93 0.87
C THR A 97 -12.73 2.77 -0.21
N ARG A 98 -13.81 3.56 -0.14
CA ARG A 98 -14.95 3.45 -1.05
C ARG A 98 -14.87 4.39 -2.24
N ASP A 99 -14.54 5.65 -1.98
CA ASP A 99 -14.47 6.72 -2.97
C ASP A 99 -13.36 7.72 -2.55
N PRO A 100 -12.23 7.76 -3.27
CA PRO A 100 -11.16 8.71 -2.97
C PRO A 100 -11.48 10.16 -3.35
N ASP A 101 -12.41 10.39 -4.28
CA ASP A 101 -12.83 11.73 -4.71
C ASP A 101 -13.87 12.33 -3.74
N GLN A 102 -14.61 11.47 -3.02
CA GLN A 102 -15.55 11.86 -1.96
C GLN A 102 -15.29 11.08 -0.66
N PRO A 103 -14.19 11.38 0.04
CA PRO A 103 -13.76 10.55 1.15
C PRO A 103 -14.59 10.80 2.42
N ASP A 104 -14.76 9.75 3.23
CA ASP A 104 -15.46 9.83 4.50
C ASP A 104 -14.58 10.48 5.57
N VAL A 105 -15.00 11.63 6.09
CA VAL A 105 -14.31 12.25 7.23
C VAL A 105 -14.53 11.41 8.49
N LEU A 106 -13.42 10.88 9.02
CA LEU A 106 -13.41 10.09 10.24
C LEU A 106 -13.46 11.00 11.48
N LYS A 107 -14.29 10.63 12.44
CA LYS A 107 -14.38 11.32 13.74
C LYS A 107 -13.34 10.72 14.69
N ILE A 108 -12.11 11.21 14.61
CA ILE A 108 -10.99 10.76 15.44
C ILE A 108 -10.65 11.77 16.54
N ASP A 109 -9.98 11.31 17.60
CA ASP A 109 -9.41 12.19 18.61
C ASP A 109 -8.19 12.93 18.04
N ARG A 110 -8.30 14.26 17.91
CA ARG A 110 -7.24 15.12 17.37
C ARG A 110 -6.00 15.18 18.27
N HIS A 111 -6.15 15.08 19.58
CA HIS A 111 -5.01 15.04 20.51
C HIS A 111 -4.26 13.72 20.37
N ALA A 112 -4.97 12.61 20.21
CA ALA A 112 -4.36 11.32 19.91
C ALA A 112 -3.61 11.34 18.56
N LEU A 113 -4.19 11.94 17.52
CA LEU A 113 -3.50 12.13 16.24
C LEU A 113 -2.26 13.03 16.37
N SER A 114 -2.34 14.15 17.08
CA SER A 114 -1.18 15.02 17.30
C SER A 114 -0.03 14.31 18.02
N ARG A 115 -0.35 13.46 19.01
CA ARG A 115 0.65 12.61 19.68
C ARG A 115 1.28 11.60 18.73
N TYR A 116 0.47 10.92 17.92
CA TYR A 116 0.95 10.01 16.90
C TYR A 116 1.89 10.73 15.93
N VAL A 117 1.48 11.88 15.37
CA VAL A 117 2.32 12.68 14.46
C VAL A 117 3.64 13.06 15.13
N SER A 118 3.60 13.57 16.36
CA SER A 118 4.82 14.00 17.07
C SER A 118 5.77 12.86 17.42
N THR A 119 5.25 11.64 17.57
CA THR A 119 6.02 10.47 18.05
C THR A 119 6.47 9.57 16.92
N CYS A 120 5.63 9.39 15.92
CA CYS A 120 5.75 8.37 14.87
C CYS A 120 5.99 8.96 13.48
N VAL A 121 5.67 10.24 13.26
CA VAL A 121 5.90 10.91 11.98
C VAL A 121 7.14 11.78 12.12
N ALA A 122 8.27 11.30 11.59
CA ALA A 122 9.50 12.07 11.63
C ALA A 122 9.33 13.41 10.89
N PRO A 123 9.89 14.53 11.41
CA PRO A 123 9.91 15.77 10.66
C PRO A 123 10.67 15.57 9.32
N PRO A 124 10.27 16.25 8.23
CA PRO A 124 10.85 16.06 6.89
C PRO A 124 12.32 16.49 6.72
N ALA A 125 13.11 16.58 7.79
CA ALA A 125 14.53 16.87 7.73
C ALA A 125 15.32 16.04 8.75
N ALA A 126 15.71 14.82 8.34
CA ALA A 126 16.91 14.07 8.77
C ALA A 126 16.79 12.56 8.45
N SER A 127 16.33 12.20 7.25
CA SER A 127 16.63 10.89 6.65
C SER A 127 17.37 11.07 5.32
N ALA A 128 18.40 11.92 5.36
CA ALA A 128 19.60 11.72 4.57
C ALA A 128 20.64 11.05 5.48
N ARG A 129 20.35 9.81 5.90
CA ARG A 129 21.42 8.86 6.20
C ARG A 129 21.42 7.88 5.04
N THR A 130 22.38 8.12 4.16
CA THR A 130 22.83 7.22 3.12
C THR A 130 23.39 5.98 3.79
N ASP A 131 22.52 5.06 4.21
CA ASP A 131 22.92 3.66 4.15
C ASP A 131 22.94 3.35 2.66
N ALA A 132 24.16 3.17 2.14
CA ALA A 132 24.36 2.78 0.76
C ALA A 132 23.58 1.48 0.51
N ALA A 133 22.42 1.60 -0.13
CA ALA A 133 21.83 0.50 -0.86
C ALA A 133 22.94 -0.08 -1.74
N PRO A 134 23.07 -1.41 -1.85
CA PRO A 134 24.06 -1.99 -2.74
C PRO A 134 23.81 -1.39 -4.12
N HIS A 135 24.88 -0.90 -4.76
CA HIS A 135 24.81 -0.43 -6.13
C HIS A 135 24.19 -1.55 -6.99
N GLY A 136 22.91 -1.38 -7.37
CA GLY A 136 22.14 -2.38 -8.11
C GLY A 136 20.79 -2.78 -7.50
N ALA A 137 20.43 -2.36 -6.28
CA ALA A 137 19.06 -2.55 -5.77
C ALA A 137 18.12 -1.44 -6.29
N VAL A 138 17.02 -1.83 -6.93
CA VAL A 138 15.98 -0.90 -7.40
C VAL A 138 15.22 -0.35 -6.20
N ASP A 139 15.17 0.98 -6.07
CA ASP A 139 14.25 1.64 -5.14
C ASP A 139 12.84 1.63 -5.76
N CYS A 140 12.08 0.61 -5.38
CA CYS A 140 10.73 0.37 -5.91
C CYS A 140 9.76 1.51 -5.56
N ASP A 141 9.92 2.17 -4.42
CA ASP A 141 9.04 3.25 -4.03
C ASP A 141 9.30 4.50 -4.87
N ALA A 142 10.58 4.85 -5.07
CA ALA A 142 10.96 5.95 -5.95
C ALA A 142 10.56 5.68 -7.40
N LEU A 143 10.76 4.45 -7.88
CA LEU A 143 10.38 4.06 -9.24
C LEU A 143 8.86 4.10 -9.43
N ASN A 144 8.08 3.62 -8.47
CA ASN A 144 6.63 3.69 -8.53
C ASN A 144 6.15 5.15 -8.59
N ARG A 145 6.67 6.04 -7.73
CA ARG A 145 6.34 7.48 -7.79
C ARG A 145 6.65 8.09 -9.15
N LEU A 146 7.84 7.80 -9.69
CA LEU A 146 8.27 8.28 -11.00
C LEU A 146 7.32 7.79 -12.11
N ALA A 147 7.00 6.49 -12.09
CA ALA A 147 6.16 5.85 -13.10
C ALA A 147 4.71 6.34 -13.05
N GLN A 148 4.14 6.57 -11.87
CA GLN A 148 2.80 7.17 -11.75
C GLN A 148 2.78 8.63 -12.21
N ALA A 149 3.84 9.39 -11.96
CA ALA A 149 3.92 10.80 -12.35
C ALA A 149 4.18 11.01 -13.85
N ARG A 150 4.87 10.07 -14.51
CA ARG A 150 5.30 10.20 -15.91
C ARG A 150 4.62 9.23 -16.86
N GLY A 151 3.87 8.25 -16.36
CA GLY A 151 3.19 7.26 -17.17
C GLY A 151 1.96 7.80 -17.87
N ASP A 152 1.56 7.08 -18.90
CA ASP A 152 0.41 7.41 -19.71
C ASP A 152 -0.85 7.02 -18.93
N ARG A 153 -1.64 8.02 -18.55
CA ARG A 153 -2.90 7.81 -17.84
C ARG A 153 -3.91 7.14 -18.76
N VAL A 154 -4.50 6.04 -18.30
CA VAL A 154 -5.56 5.33 -19.02
C VAL A 154 -6.92 5.97 -18.68
N PRO A 155 -7.68 6.49 -19.67
CA PRO A 155 -9.02 7.01 -19.43
C PRO A 155 -9.97 5.93 -18.89
N GLY A 156 -10.92 6.32 -18.05
CA GLY A 156 -11.86 5.36 -17.45
C GLY A 156 -12.74 4.62 -18.46
N SER A 157 -13.09 5.25 -19.59
CA SER A 157 -13.80 4.57 -20.69
C SER A 157 -12.99 3.42 -21.28
N ASP A 158 -11.66 3.49 -21.16
CA ASP A 158 -10.71 2.60 -21.82
C ASP A 158 -9.91 1.79 -20.79
N ALA A 159 -10.32 1.78 -19.53
CA ALA A 159 -9.57 1.16 -18.43
C ALA A 159 -9.71 -0.37 -18.38
N GLY A 160 -10.83 -0.92 -18.83
CA GLY A 160 -11.14 -2.33 -18.68
C GLY A 160 -10.11 -3.24 -19.39
N ARG A 161 -9.57 -4.21 -18.66
CA ARG A 161 -8.63 -5.22 -19.15
C ARG A 161 -9.04 -6.61 -18.67
N VAL A 162 -8.76 -7.60 -19.51
CA VAL A 162 -8.79 -9.02 -19.14
C VAL A 162 -7.38 -9.59 -19.14
N VAL A 163 -7.07 -10.38 -18.12
CA VAL A 163 -5.80 -11.11 -18.00
C VAL A 163 -5.79 -12.26 -19.00
N THR A 164 -4.71 -12.35 -19.77
CA THR A 164 -4.51 -13.36 -20.81
C THR A 164 -3.26 -14.20 -20.54
N GLY A 165 -3.15 -15.34 -21.22
CA GLY A 165 -2.00 -16.24 -21.11
C GLY A 165 -2.05 -17.12 -19.86
N LYS A 166 -1.30 -18.22 -19.88
CA LYS A 166 -1.40 -19.27 -18.86
C LYS A 166 -0.73 -18.88 -17.54
N GLY A 167 -1.29 -19.39 -16.44
CA GLY A 167 -0.69 -19.31 -15.11
C GLY A 167 -0.87 -17.96 -14.41
N ARG A 168 -0.28 -17.87 -13.21
CA ARG A 168 -0.41 -16.71 -12.32
C ARG A 168 0.33 -15.50 -12.88
N LEU A 169 -0.32 -14.34 -12.83
CA LEU A 169 0.24 -13.04 -13.16
C LEU A 169 0.56 -12.30 -11.84
N PRO A 170 1.83 -12.21 -11.43
CA PRO A 170 2.21 -11.56 -10.18
C PRO A 170 2.04 -10.04 -10.26
N PHE A 171 1.77 -9.43 -9.10
CA PHE A 171 1.81 -7.98 -8.92
C PHE A 171 3.21 -7.52 -8.56
N PHE A 172 3.48 -6.25 -8.88
CA PHE A 172 4.72 -5.56 -8.57
C PHE A 172 4.41 -4.20 -7.92
N VAL A 173 5.25 -3.77 -6.97
CA VAL A 173 5.17 -2.46 -6.31
C VAL A 173 5.46 -1.33 -7.31
N ALA A 174 6.35 -1.59 -8.27
CA ALA A 174 6.81 -0.66 -9.30
C ALA A 174 6.98 -1.40 -10.64
N PRO A 175 7.11 -0.70 -11.78
CA PRO A 175 7.27 -1.31 -13.11
C PRO A 175 8.69 -1.86 -13.35
N ASP A 176 9.17 -2.74 -12.47
CA ASP A 176 10.45 -3.44 -12.58
C ASP A 176 10.33 -4.86 -12.02
N ASP A 177 11.03 -5.82 -12.64
CA ASP A 177 10.95 -7.23 -12.25
C ASP A 177 11.50 -7.49 -10.83
N ALA A 178 12.39 -6.63 -10.32
CA ALA A 178 12.89 -6.69 -8.95
C ALA A 178 11.85 -6.26 -7.90
N CYS A 179 10.79 -5.57 -8.32
CA CYS A 179 9.77 -5.01 -7.43
C CYS A 179 8.57 -5.95 -7.22
N ARG A 180 8.77 -7.25 -7.35
CA ARG A 180 7.70 -8.25 -7.26
C ARG A 180 7.12 -8.33 -5.85
N ILE A 181 5.79 -8.36 -5.75
CA ILE A 181 5.06 -8.67 -4.51
C ILE A 181 4.88 -10.18 -4.47
N ASP A 182 5.69 -10.85 -3.64
CA ASP A 182 5.55 -12.29 -3.48
C ASP A 182 4.15 -12.65 -2.99
N GLY A 183 3.71 -13.88 -3.25
CA GLY A 183 2.66 -14.11 -4.23
C GLY A 183 1.33 -13.43 -3.92
N LEU A 184 1.27 -12.16 -4.29
CA LEU A 184 0.06 -11.50 -4.77
C LEU A 184 -0.01 -11.71 -6.28
N PHE A 185 -1.11 -12.27 -6.77
CA PHE A 185 -1.28 -12.56 -8.19
C PHE A 185 -2.76 -12.60 -8.58
N ILE A 186 -3.00 -12.37 -9.86
CA ILE A 186 -4.26 -12.66 -10.56
C ILE A 186 -4.05 -13.81 -11.55
N VAL A 187 -5.13 -14.36 -12.08
CA VAL A 187 -5.09 -15.50 -13.01
C VAL A 187 -5.73 -15.14 -14.34
N GLU A 188 -5.55 -16.02 -15.32
CA GLU A 188 -6.17 -15.91 -16.64
C GLU A 188 -7.70 -15.72 -16.52
N HIS A 189 -8.26 -14.83 -17.33
CA HIS A 189 -9.66 -14.39 -17.31
C HIS A 189 -10.09 -13.55 -16.12
N ASP A 190 -9.21 -13.28 -15.14
CA ASP A 190 -9.49 -12.21 -14.20
C ASP A 190 -9.57 -10.88 -14.94
N HIS A 191 -10.45 -10.02 -14.47
CA HIS A 191 -10.59 -8.70 -15.03
C HIS A 191 -10.07 -7.63 -14.08
N VAL A 192 -9.44 -6.61 -14.64
CA VAL A 192 -8.82 -5.52 -13.90
C VAL A 192 -9.08 -4.20 -14.60
N ASP A 193 -8.91 -3.11 -13.86
CA ASP A 193 -9.03 -1.77 -14.40
C ASP A 193 -7.65 -1.13 -14.46
N ALA A 194 -7.19 -0.81 -15.67
CA ALA A 194 -5.92 -0.15 -15.91
C ALA A 194 -6.01 1.33 -15.55
N ARG A 195 -4.95 1.85 -14.91
CA ARG A 195 -4.86 3.25 -14.46
C ARG A 195 -3.75 4.01 -15.17
N THR A 196 -2.57 3.40 -15.24
CA THR A 196 -1.36 4.04 -15.77
C THR A 196 -0.54 3.01 -16.52
N GLU A 197 -0.06 3.36 -17.71
CA GLU A 197 0.89 2.56 -18.48
C GLU A 197 2.27 3.18 -18.40
N TYR A 198 3.29 2.37 -18.11
CA TYR A 198 4.68 2.83 -18.01
C TYR A 198 5.64 1.75 -18.48
N GLY A 199 6.21 1.95 -19.67
CA GLY A 199 7.08 0.98 -20.32
C GLY A 199 6.34 -0.34 -20.58
N ARG A 200 6.82 -1.43 -19.98
CA ARG A 200 6.28 -2.79 -20.16
C ARG A 200 5.26 -3.23 -19.10
N PHE A 201 4.86 -2.31 -18.23
CA PHE A 201 3.95 -2.56 -17.13
C PHE A 201 2.75 -1.61 -17.16
N THR A 202 1.65 -2.11 -16.61
CA THR A 202 0.41 -1.36 -16.42
C THR A 202 0.05 -1.42 -14.94
N ALA A 203 -0.16 -0.27 -14.31
CA ALA A 203 -0.75 -0.17 -12.99
C ALA A 203 -2.24 -0.49 -13.10
N VAL A 204 -2.70 -1.46 -12.31
CA VAL A 204 -4.07 -1.95 -12.32
C VAL A 204 -4.68 -1.96 -10.93
N THR A 205 -6.00 -1.90 -10.90
CA THR A 205 -6.83 -2.27 -9.74
C THR A 205 -7.56 -3.56 -10.07
N TYR A 206 -7.44 -4.56 -9.19
CA TYR A 206 -8.19 -5.80 -9.26
C TYR A 206 -9.22 -5.83 -8.14
N LEU A 207 -10.46 -6.18 -8.48
CA LEU A 207 -11.51 -6.49 -7.53
C LEU A 207 -11.85 -7.98 -7.64
N ASN A 208 -11.63 -8.73 -6.57
CA ASN A 208 -11.99 -10.13 -6.53
C ASN A 208 -13.52 -10.28 -6.52
N PRO A 209 -14.13 -10.90 -7.54
CA PRO A 209 -15.60 -10.98 -7.62
C PRO A 209 -16.22 -11.88 -6.54
N ARG A 210 -15.43 -12.78 -5.93
CA ARG A 210 -15.93 -13.71 -4.91
C ARG A 210 -15.76 -13.19 -3.49
N THR A 211 -14.64 -12.52 -3.21
CA THR A 211 -14.32 -12.05 -1.86
C THR A 211 -14.54 -10.55 -1.67
N HIS A 212 -14.78 -9.82 -2.76
CA HIS A 212 -14.78 -8.35 -2.80
C HIS A 212 -13.49 -7.70 -2.31
N GLY A 213 -12.41 -8.48 -2.17
CA GLY A 213 -11.08 -7.97 -1.83
C GLY A 213 -10.48 -7.22 -3.01
N MET A 214 -9.78 -6.13 -2.72
CA MET A 214 -9.14 -5.27 -3.71
C MET A 214 -7.61 -5.44 -3.67
N ALA A 215 -6.98 -5.39 -4.83
CA ALA A 215 -5.52 -5.35 -4.94
C ALA A 215 -5.09 -4.31 -5.98
N ASP A 216 -4.05 -3.55 -5.64
CA ASP A 216 -3.46 -2.52 -6.48
C ASP A 216 -1.99 -2.84 -6.76
N GLY A 217 -1.53 -2.57 -7.98
CA GLY A 217 -0.11 -2.60 -8.31
C GLY A 217 0.15 -2.73 -9.81
N TRP A 218 1.40 -2.95 -10.17
CA TRP A 218 1.85 -3.08 -11.55
C TRP A 218 1.81 -4.55 -11.99
N VAL A 219 1.42 -4.77 -13.24
CA VAL A 219 1.52 -6.08 -13.90
C VAL A 219 2.10 -5.92 -15.31
N PRO A 220 2.80 -6.94 -15.85
CA PRO A 220 3.28 -6.91 -17.23
C PRO A 220 2.15 -6.64 -18.24
N SER A 221 2.26 -5.57 -19.03
CA SER A 221 1.23 -5.14 -19.98
C SER A 221 0.93 -6.19 -21.05
N ALA A 222 1.94 -6.97 -21.44
CA ALA A 222 1.79 -8.06 -22.41
C ALA A 222 0.83 -9.18 -21.95
N ARG A 223 0.43 -9.19 -20.68
CA ARG A 223 -0.55 -10.12 -20.11
C ARG A 223 -1.95 -9.53 -20.02
N LEU A 224 -2.16 -8.32 -20.50
CA LEU A 224 -3.45 -7.62 -20.49
C LEU A 224 -3.97 -7.42 -21.91
N ARG A 225 -5.28 -7.55 -22.09
CA ARG A 225 -5.99 -7.19 -23.32
C ARG A 225 -7.17 -6.27 -22.98
N PRO A 226 -7.43 -5.21 -23.76
CA PRO A 226 -8.67 -4.44 -23.61
C PRO A 226 -9.91 -5.34 -23.70
N ASP A 227 -10.86 -5.16 -22.79
CA ASP A 227 -12.14 -5.88 -22.79
C ASP A 227 -13.32 -5.01 -23.28
N GLY A 228 -13.09 -3.71 -23.45
CA GLY A 228 -14.08 -2.75 -23.98
C GLY A 228 -15.13 -2.28 -22.96
N THR A 229 -14.98 -2.61 -21.67
CA THR A 229 -15.98 -2.25 -20.65
C THR A 229 -15.65 -0.97 -19.87
N GLY A 230 -14.43 -0.44 -20.00
CA GLY A 230 -13.96 0.63 -19.13
C GLY A 230 -13.97 0.23 -17.65
N ILE A 231 -14.11 1.19 -16.74
CA ILE A 231 -14.27 0.97 -15.27
C ILE A 231 -15.73 0.57 -14.92
N ALA A 232 -16.62 0.40 -15.90
CA ALA A 232 -18.02 0.11 -15.60
C ALA A 232 -18.14 -1.22 -14.84
N PRO A 233 -18.98 -1.30 -13.78
CA PRO A 233 -19.21 -2.54 -13.06
C PRO A 233 -19.66 -3.64 -14.02
N ARG A 234 -18.94 -4.76 -14.03
CA ARG A 234 -19.27 -5.90 -14.87
C ARG A 234 -20.57 -6.51 -14.37
N GLN A 235 -21.60 -6.51 -15.21
CA GLN A 235 -22.86 -7.20 -14.91
C GLN A 235 -22.62 -8.72 -14.92
N PRO A 236 -23.22 -9.47 -13.98
CA PRO A 236 -23.07 -10.92 -13.89
C PRO A 236 -23.69 -11.67 -15.07
#